data_AF-A0A813K0C2-F1
#
_entry.id   AF-A0A813K0C2-F1
#
_cell.length_a   1.000
_cell.length_b   1.000
_cell.length_c   1.000
_cell.angle_alpha   90.00
_cell.angle_beta   90.00
_cell.angle_gamma   90.00
#
_symmetry.space_group_name_H-M   'P 1'
#
loop_
_entity.id
_entity.type
_entity.pdbx_description
1 polymer ?
#
loop_
_entity_poly.entity_id
_entity_poly.type
_entity_poly.pdbx_seq_one_letter_code
_entity_poly.pdbx_strand_id
1 'polypeptide(L)'
;PVGPSSERLHEFRGQYPMDDRAWNFLGGVGGAIQQVVVSDFRPKRENDPDYSAAVTAFVRSVESREGRRGAAAPPSLFQLESFRERFPMDDRAFDYLCVSAADVQREALQNFSPKRLEETDFSRQLTAFLRKGPRTGGQEEYSRYGGATSRDERDGRVRKEGKYGEDWKQDTPWRQTDRTRDAGNRRDERGQRGDSGRRPGGGGGRLLAFRARYPMDDRAFDFLEQADPAVQETMMSEFAPKR
;
A
#
# COMPACT_ATOMS: atom_id res chain seq x y z
N PRO A 1 -12.08 18.20 14.30
CA PRO A 1 -11.75 18.10 15.74
C PRO A 1 -11.44 19.49 16.31
N VAL A 2 -12.23 19.94 17.28
CA VAL A 2 -11.97 21.18 18.00
C VAL A 2 -10.72 20.96 18.86
N GLY A 3 -9.71 21.81 18.72
CA GLY A 3 -8.49 21.74 19.55
C GLY A 3 -8.75 22.15 21.00
N PRO A 4 -7.78 21.98 21.91
CA PRO A 4 -7.87 22.50 23.26
C PRO A 4 -8.04 24.03 23.24
N SER A 5 -8.70 24.58 24.26
CA SER A 5 -8.78 26.03 24.42
C SER A 5 -7.39 26.63 24.66
N SER A 6 -7.21 27.89 24.26
CA SER A 6 -5.95 28.62 24.48
C SER A 6 -5.56 28.64 25.97
N GLU A 7 -6.54 28.81 26.86
CA GLU A 7 -6.35 28.75 28.31
C GLU A 7 -5.72 27.42 28.76
N ARG A 8 -6.23 26.29 28.26
CA ARG A 8 -5.72 24.96 28.60
C ARG A 8 -4.29 24.74 28.11
N LEU A 9 -3.93 25.30 26.96
CA LEU A 9 -2.54 25.28 26.48
C LEU A 9 -1.64 26.11 27.41
N HIS A 10 -2.10 27.29 27.86
CA HIS A 10 -1.35 28.12 28.79
C HIS A 10 -1.17 27.45 30.16
N GLU A 11 -2.20 26.79 30.68
CA GLU A 11 -2.12 25.94 31.88
C GLU A 11 -1.06 24.84 31.72
N PHE A 12 -1.07 24.15 30.56
CA PHE A 12 -0.07 23.12 30.25
C PHE A 12 1.36 23.69 30.24
N ARG A 13 1.57 24.89 29.69
CA ARG A 13 2.88 25.59 29.74
C ARG A 13 3.28 25.97 31.17
N GLY A 14 2.31 26.33 32.01
CA GLY A 14 2.56 26.62 33.43
C GLY A 14 2.97 25.37 34.21
N GLN A 15 2.37 24.21 33.90
CA GLN A 15 2.70 22.93 34.51
C GLN A 15 4.03 22.35 34.01
N TYR A 16 4.33 22.54 32.73
CA TYR A 16 5.55 22.04 32.09
C TYR A 16 6.30 23.20 31.41
N PRO A 17 7.17 23.92 32.14
CA PRO A 17 7.96 25.02 31.60
C PRO A 17 8.73 24.58 30.35
N MET A 18 8.63 25.38 29.29
CA MET A 18 9.32 25.18 28.03
C MET A 18 9.63 26.53 27.38
N ASP A 19 10.61 26.54 26.48
CA ASP A 19 11.01 27.72 25.72
C ASP A 19 9.94 28.14 24.70
N ASP A 20 10.07 29.36 24.18
CA ASP A 20 9.14 29.91 23.18
C ASP A 20 9.15 29.10 21.88
N ARG A 21 10.25 28.41 21.56
CA ARG A 21 10.37 27.63 20.34
C ARG A 21 9.50 26.38 20.39
N ALA A 22 9.57 25.63 21.48
CA ALA A 22 8.73 24.45 21.73
C ALA A 22 7.26 24.85 21.86
N TRP A 23 6.98 25.99 22.51
CA TRP A 23 5.64 26.54 22.60
C TRP A 23 5.04 26.87 21.23
N ASN A 24 5.78 27.61 20.39
CA ASN A 24 5.36 27.93 19.03
C ASN A 24 5.18 26.67 18.17
N PHE A 25 6.05 25.66 18.36
CA PHE A 25 5.92 24.38 17.69
C PHE A 25 4.62 23.66 18.07
N LEU A 26 4.28 23.60 19.36
CA LEU A 26 3.00 23.03 19.84
C LEU A 26 1.79 23.83 19.34
N GLY A 27 1.88 25.16 19.29
CA GLY A 27 0.82 26.02 18.76
C GLY A 27 0.58 25.85 17.27
N GLY A 28 1.61 25.47 16.51
CA GLY A 28 1.53 25.26 15.05
C GLY A 28 0.98 23.90 14.62
N VAL A 29 0.96 22.88 15.48
CA VAL A 29 0.40 21.57 15.13
C VAL A 29 -1.14 21.54 15.20
N GLY A 30 -1.75 20.58 14.51
CA GLY A 30 -3.22 20.49 14.45
C GLY A 30 -3.88 20.27 15.81
N GLY A 31 -5.09 20.82 15.99
CA GLY A 31 -5.81 20.80 17.27
C GLY A 31 -6.04 19.40 17.87
N ALA A 32 -6.17 18.36 17.05
CA ALA A 32 -6.25 16.98 17.53
C ALA A 32 -4.94 16.50 18.19
N ILE A 33 -3.80 16.85 17.62
CA ILE A 33 -2.48 16.53 18.18
C ILE A 33 -2.28 17.32 19.48
N GLN A 34 -2.62 18.61 19.49
CA GLN A 34 -2.57 19.43 20.69
C GLN A 34 -3.38 18.83 21.83
N GLN A 35 -4.60 18.35 21.54
CA GLN A 35 -5.48 17.72 22.52
C GLN A 35 -4.82 16.48 23.16
N VAL A 36 -4.26 15.60 22.35
CA VAL A 36 -3.56 14.38 22.81
C VAL A 36 -2.32 14.74 23.62
N VAL A 37 -1.57 15.77 23.22
CA VAL A 37 -0.39 16.24 23.96
C VAL A 37 -0.80 16.75 25.35
N VAL A 38 -1.82 17.61 25.42
CA VAL A 38 -2.29 18.18 26.69
C VAL A 38 -2.86 17.10 27.63
N SER A 39 -3.53 16.06 27.12
CA SER A 39 -4.11 15.01 27.97
C SER A 39 -3.09 13.94 28.41
N ASP A 40 -2.26 13.49 27.47
CA ASP A 40 -1.51 12.23 27.61
C ASP A 40 -0.02 12.43 27.88
N PHE A 41 0.48 13.67 27.80
CA PHE A 41 1.88 13.93 28.08
C PHE A 41 2.24 13.57 29.53
N ARG A 42 3.20 12.67 29.68
CA ARG A 42 3.78 12.25 30.97
C ARG A 42 5.30 12.26 30.83
N PRO A 43 5.99 13.29 31.34
CA PRO A 43 7.44 13.35 31.22
C PRO A 43 8.08 12.23 32.03
N LYS A 44 9.22 11.71 31.55
CA LYS A 44 9.96 10.65 32.24
C LYS A 44 10.62 11.12 33.54
N ARG A 45 10.84 12.42 33.67
CA ARG A 45 11.43 13.08 34.84
C ARG A 45 10.45 14.14 35.29
N GLU A 46 9.86 13.94 36.45
CA GLU A 46 9.09 14.98 37.14
C GLU A 46 10.10 15.91 37.81
N ASN A 47 9.99 17.21 37.60
CA ASN A 47 10.89 18.29 38.06
C ASN A 47 12.09 18.62 37.16
N ASP A 48 12.01 18.39 35.84
CA ASP A 48 12.96 19.01 34.91
C ASP A 48 12.69 20.54 34.83
N PRO A 49 13.69 21.42 34.94
CA PRO A 49 13.49 22.86 34.72
C PRO A 49 13.14 23.21 33.26
N ASP A 50 13.41 22.30 32.30
CA ASP A 50 13.13 22.52 30.88
C ASP A 50 12.52 21.27 30.21
N TYR A 51 11.22 21.33 29.91
CA TYR A 51 10.51 20.26 29.20
C TYR A 51 10.49 20.43 27.67
N SER A 52 11.17 21.43 27.10
CA SER A 52 11.10 21.76 25.67
C SER A 52 11.40 20.56 24.76
N ALA A 53 12.47 19.83 25.07
CA ALA A 53 12.87 18.65 24.30
C ALA A 53 11.87 17.49 24.47
N ALA A 54 11.36 17.28 25.68
CA ALA A 54 10.42 16.20 25.99
C ALA A 54 9.07 16.43 25.29
N VAL A 55 8.53 17.66 25.35
CA VAL A 55 7.29 18.04 24.68
C VAL A 55 7.45 17.95 23.17
N THR A 56 8.52 18.51 22.60
CA THR A 56 8.76 18.44 21.15
C THR A 56 8.88 16.99 20.66
N ALA A 57 9.60 16.13 21.39
CA ALA A 57 9.71 14.73 21.06
C ALA A 57 8.37 13.99 21.15
N PHE A 58 7.55 14.31 22.15
CA PHE A 58 6.22 13.73 22.30
C PHE A 58 5.28 14.17 21.19
N VAL A 59 5.25 15.47 20.85
CA VAL A 59 4.47 16.01 19.73
C VAL A 59 4.81 15.27 18.44
N ARG A 60 6.09 15.13 18.10
CA ARG A 60 6.53 14.37 16.91
C ARG A 60 6.11 12.90 16.93
N SER A 61 6.14 12.28 18.10
CA SER A 61 5.68 10.90 18.30
C SER A 61 4.18 10.78 18.06
N VAL A 62 3.38 11.72 18.58
CA VAL A 62 1.93 11.78 18.35
C VAL A 62 1.64 12.05 16.88
N GLU A 63 2.31 13.01 16.23
CA GLU A 63 2.17 13.25 14.79
C GLU A 63 2.47 12.01 13.96
N SER A 64 3.56 11.30 14.27
CA SER A 64 3.90 10.05 13.58
C SER A 64 2.86 8.97 13.83
N ARG A 65 2.34 8.87 15.06
CA ARG A 65 1.29 7.90 15.43
C ARG A 65 -0.04 8.25 14.79
N GLU A 66 -0.46 9.49 14.75
CA GLU A 66 -1.71 9.95 14.12
C GLU A 66 -1.62 9.81 12.60
N GLY A 67 -0.46 10.08 12.00
CA GLY A 67 -0.19 9.73 10.60
C GLY A 67 -0.30 8.22 10.31
N ARG A 68 0.01 7.37 11.32
CA ARG A 68 -0.16 5.90 11.26
C ARG A 68 -1.54 5.40 11.71
N ARG A 69 -2.25 6.09 12.60
CA ARG A 69 -3.59 5.71 13.09
C ARG A 69 -4.67 6.15 12.11
N GLY A 70 -4.47 7.30 11.46
CA GLY A 70 -5.16 7.66 10.23
C GLY A 70 -4.85 6.71 9.06
N ALA A 71 -4.01 5.67 9.24
CA ALA A 71 -3.71 4.72 8.18
C ALA A 71 -4.81 3.73 7.84
N ALA A 72 -5.79 3.55 8.74
CA ALA A 72 -6.93 2.69 8.43
C ALA A 72 -8.00 3.43 7.63
N ALA A 73 -8.09 4.76 7.74
CA ALA A 73 -9.10 5.55 7.06
C ALA A 73 -8.57 6.05 5.69
N PRO A 74 -9.36 5.91 4.61
CA PRO A 74 -9.04 6.58 3.36
C PRO A 74 -9.04 8.10 3.57
N PRO A 75 -8.14 8.85 2.88
CA PRO A 75 -8.24 10.30 2.78
C PRO A 75 -9.66 10.75 2.43
N SER A 76 -10.09 11.87 3.00
CA SER A 76 -11.41 12.41 2.66
C SER A 76 -11.40 12.95 1.23
N LEU A 77 -12.58 12.96 0.58
CA LEU A 77 -12.73 13.51 -0.77
C LEU A 77 -12.18 14.94 -0.87
N PHE A 78 -12.43 15.76 0.15
CA PHE A 78 -11.93 17.14 0.24
C PHE A 78 -10.39 17.20 0.18
N GLN A 79 -9.68 16.28 0.82
CA GLN A 79 -8.21 16.23 0.77
C GLN A 79 -7.70 15.88 -0.64
N LEU A 80 -8.42 15.00 -1.34
CA LEU A 80 -8.11 14.63 -2.73
C LEU A 80 -8.41 15.81 -3.67
N GLU A 81 -9.51 16.53 -3.50
CA GLU A 81 -9.84 17.73 -4.28
C GLU A 81 -8.81 18.85 -4.07
N SER A 82 -8.44 19.14 -2.81
CA SER A 82 -7.35 20.10 -2.53
C SER A 82 -6.00 19.66 -3.10
N PHE A 83 -5.79 18.37 -3.33
CA PHE A 83 -4.61 17.88 -4.04
C PHE A 83 -4.70 18.10 -5.54
N ARG A 84 -5.88 17.90 -6.13
CA ARG A 84 -6.18 18.20 -7.54
C ARG A 84 -6.02 19.67 -7.89
N GLU A 85 -6.41 20.57 -6.97
CA GLU A 85 -6.20 22.02 -7.14
C GLU A 85 -4.72 22.40 -7.14
N ARG A 86 -3.90 21.76 -6.29
CA ARG A 86 -2.46 22.02 -6.19
C ARG A 86 -1.67 21.39 -7.34
N PHE A 87 -2.11 20.24 -7.82
CA PHE A 87 -1.49 19.51 -8.93
C PHE A 87 -2.56 19.21 -9.98
N PRO A 88 -2.80 20.15 -10.91
CA PRO A 88 -3.77 19.97 -11.98
C PRO A 88 -3.57 18.63 -12.71
N MET A 89 -4.63 17.84 -12.81
CA MET A 89 -4.66 16.53 -13.47
C MET A 89 -6.02 16.32 -14.13
N ASP A 90 -6.06 15.42 -15.10
CA ASP A 90 -7.28 15.02 -15.79
C ASP A 90 -8.21 14.19 -14.89
N ASP A 91 -9.48 14.07 -15.29
CA ASP A 91 -10.48 13.32 -14.52
C ASP A 91 -10.10 11.85 -14.37
N ARG A 92 -9.43 11.26 -15.38
CA ARG A 92 -9.05 9.85 -15.35
C ARG A 92 -7.99 9.55 -14.28
N ALA A 93 -6.99 10.41 -14.16
CA ALA A 93 -5.96 10.28 -13.13
C ALA A 93 -6.55 10.53 -11.73
N PHE A 94 -7.49 11.47 -11.62
CA PHE A 94 -8.19 11.72 -10.36
C PHE A 94 -9.11 10.55 -9.95
N ASP A 95 -9.86 9.98 -10.89
CA ASP A 95 -10.66 8.77 -10.67
C ASP A 95 -9.75 7.61 -10.23
N TYR A 96 -8.59 7.45 -10.88
CA TYR A 96 -7.61 6.43 -10.52
C TYR A 96 -7.06 6.64 -9.09
N LEU A 97 -6.82 7.88 -8.69
CA LEU A 97 -6.45 8.22 -7.30
C LEU A 97 -7.58 7.84 -6.33
N CYS A 98 -8.83 8.17 -6.63
CA CYS A 98 -9.97 7.89 -5.76
C CYS A 98 -10.23 6.39 -5.53
N VAL A 99 -10.00 5.55 -6.55
CA VAL A 99 -10.15 4.08 -6.44
C VAL A 99 -8.90 3.37 -5.92
N SER A 100 -7.76 4.07 -5.81
CA SER A 100 -6.52 3.50 -5.27
C SER A 100 -6.65 3.15 -3.79
N ALA A 101 -5.81 2.24 -3.28
CA ALA A 101 -5.82 1.88 -1.87
C ALA A 101 -5.49 3.08 -0.96
N ALA A 102 -6.06 3.11 0.25
CA ALA A 102 -5.99 4.24 1.18
C ALA A 102 -4.54 4.62 1.56
N ASP A 103 -3.64 3.65 1.63
CA ASP A 103 -2.20 3.85 1.82
C ASP A 103 -1.53 4.51 0.63
N VAL A 104 -1.82 4.04 -0.60
CA VAL A 104 -1.33 4.63 -1.85
C VAL A 104 -1.79 6.09 -1.97
N GLN A 105 -3.07 6.37 -1.68
CA GLN A 105 -3.60 7.73 -1.71
C GLN A 105 -2.87 8.65 -0.73
N ARG A 106 -2.67 8.22 0.53
CA ARG A 106 -1.96 9.00 1.54
C ARG A 106 -0.50 9.24 1.16
N GLU A 107 0.16 8.24 0.60
CA GLU A 107 1.53 8.39 0.14
C GLU A 107 1.62 9.40 -1.01
N ALA A 108 0.66 9.42 -1.92
CA ALA A 108 0.58 10.46 -2.94
C ALA A 108 0.38 11.84 -2.32
N LEU A 109 -0.55 11.98 -1.36
CA LEU A 109 -0.80 13.26 -0.69
C LEU A 109 0.42 13.81 0.08
N GLN A 110 1.28 12.94 0.60
CA GLN A 110 2.42 13.32 1.44
C GLN A 110 3.74 13.43 0.68
N ASN A 111 3.99 12.52 -0.26
CA ASN A 111 5.31 12.31 -0.85
C ASN A 111 5.36 12.56 -2.35
N PHE A 112 4.23 12.91 -2.98
CA PHE A 112 4.23 13.24 -4.40
C PHE A 112 5.03 14.53 -4.63
N SER A 113 6.16 14.37 -5.32
CA SER A 113 7.06 15.47 -5.70
C SER A 113 7.30 15.36 -7.21
N PRO A 114 6.55 16.11 -8.03
CA PRO A 114 6.72 16.06 -9.48
C PRO A 114 8.09 16.60 -9.87
N LYS A 115 8.72 15.97 -10.87
CA LYS A 115 10.08 16.33 -11.31
C LYS A 115 10.15 17.71 -11.96
N ARG A 116 9.04 18.17 -12.51
CA ARG A 116 8.90 19.43 -13.25
C ARG A 116 7.66 20.12 -12.74
N LEU A 117 7.85 21.19 -11.97
CA LEU A 117 6.77 21.99 -11.38
C LEU A 117 6.10 22.93 -12.39
N GLU A 118 6.73 23.14 -13.55
CA GLU A 118 6.23 24.03 -14.61
C GLU A 118 5.20 23.35 -15.54
N GLU A 119 4.94 22.05 -15.37
CA GLU A 119 3.96 21.33 -16.18
C GLU A 119 2.53 21.71 -15.76
N THR A 120 1.64 21.87 -16.74
CA THR A 120 0.21 22.18 -16.51
C THR A 120 -0.63 20.92 -16.27
N ASP A 121 -0.07 19.74 -16.50
CA ASP A 121 -0.75 18.46 -16.35
C ASP A 121 0.18 17.44 -15.65
N PHE A 122 -0.19 17.07 -14.43
CA PHE A 122 0.55 16.11 -13.60
C PHE A 122 0.01 14.67 -13.70
N SER A 123 -0.98 14.40 -14.57
CA SER A 123 -1.68 13.11 -14.68
C SER A 123 -0.73 11.93 -14.88
N ARG A 124 0.26 12.08 -15.78
CA ARG A 124 1.23 11.01 -16.07
C ARG A 124 2.17 10.74 -14.90
N GLN A 125 2.65 11.81 -14.25
CA GLN A 125 3.57 11.69 -13.11
C GLN A 125 2.86 11.06 -11.91
N LEU A 126 1.63 11.48 -11.63
CA LEU A 126 0.81 10.92 -10.56
C LEU A 126 0.47 9.46 -10.84
N THR A 127 -0.03 9.12 -12.03
CA THR A 127 -0.37 7.72 -12.36
C THR A 127 0.85 6.81 -12.27
N ALA A 128 2.02 7.28 -12.71
CA ALA A 128 3.28 6.54 -12.55
C ALA A 128 3.67 6.36 -11.08
N PHE A 129 3.44 7.38 -10.24
CA PHE A 129 3.67 7.31 -8.79
C PHE A 129 2.73 6.30 -8.13
N LEU A 130 1.42 6.37 -8.41
CA LEU A 130 0.41 5.45 -7.87
C LEU A 130 0.68 4.00 -8.30
N ARG A 131 1.08 3.77 -9.56
CA ARG A 131 1.47 2.43 -10.05
C ARG A 131 2.72 1.87 -9.38
N LYS A 132 3.64 2.74 -8.96
CA LYS A 132 4.87 2.32 -8.27
C LYS A 132 4.56 1.80 -6.86
N GLY A 133 3.45 2.27 -6.28
CA GLY A 133 3.02 1.92 -4.93
C GLY A 133 3.94 2.49 -3.85
N PRO A 134 3.57 2.28 -2.58
CA PRO A 134 4.33 2.73 -1.44
C PRO A 134 5.77 2.28 -1.51
N ARG A 135 6.71 3.20 -1.36
CA ARG A 135 8.10 2.85 -1.11
C ARG A 135 8.24 2.47 0.36
N THR A 136 7.56 1.42 0.78
CA THR A 136 7.85 0.72 2.04
C THR A 136 9.28 0.23 1.92
N GLY A 137 10.20 0.93 2.60
CA GLY A 137 11.65 0.91 2.42
C GLY A 137 12.38 -0.43 2.59
N GLY A 138 12.03 -1.44 1.81
CA GLY A 138 12.64 -2.77 1.86
C GLY A 138 12.42 -3.66 0.62
N GLN A 139 11.88 -3.15 -0.49
CA GLN A 139 11.70 -3.92 -1.73
C GLN A 139 12.39 -3.29 -2.95
N GLU A 140 13.68 -2.96 -2.84
CA GLU A 140 14.51 -2.81 -4.06
C GLU A 140 14.81 -4.16 -4.74
N GLU A 141 14.50 -5.30 -4.11
CA GLU A 141 14.89 -6.62 -4.65
C GLU A 141 13.86 -7.27 -5.60
N TYR A 142 12.58 -6.89 -5.54
CA TYR A 142 11.53 -7.53 -6.37
C TYR A 142 11.30 -6.88 -7.75
N SER A 143 11.73 -5.63 -7.97
CA SER A 143 11.65 -5.00 -9.31
C SER A 143 12.71 -5.48 -10.29
N ARG A 144 13.69 -6.29 -9.85
CA ARG A 144 14.69 -6.87 -10.75
C ARG A 144 14.15 -8.07 -11.55
N TYR A 145 12.95 -8.59 -11.24
CA TYR A 145 12.40 -9.80 -11.88
C TYR A 145 11.13 -9.58 -12.72
N GLY A 146 10.54 -8.37 -12.76
CA GLY A 146 9.25 -8.12 -13.42
C GLY A 146 9.27 -7.28 -14.69
N GLY A 147 10.45 -7.05 -15.29
CA GLY A 147 10.64 -6.12 -16.40
C GLY A 147 11.41 -6.69 -17.58
N ALA A 148 11.35 -8.00 -17.81
CA ALA A 148 11.68 -8.56 -19.11
C ALA A 148 10.49 -8.33 -20.05
N THR A 149 10.27 -7.09 -20.49
CA THR A 149 9.76 -6.95 -21.86
C THR A 149 10.81 -7.61 -22.73
N SER A 150 10.45 -8.77 -23.25
CA SER A 150 11.14 -9.52 -24.28
C SER A 150 11.53 -8.55 -25.40
N ARG A 151 12.72 -7.97 -25.24
CA ARG A 151 13.47 -7.31 -26.30
C ARG A 151 14.21 -8.44 -26.99
N ASP A 152 13.45 -9.21 -27.74
CA ASP A 152 13.92 -10.16 -28.74
C ASP A 152 14.50 -9.37 -29.92
N GLU A 153 15.56 -8.63 -29.63
CA GLU A 153 16.21 -7.69 -30.54
C GLU A 153 17.73 -7.83 -30.37
N ARG A 154 18.23 -9.07 -30.52
CA ARG A 154 19.64 -9.32 -30.83
C ARG A 154 19.94 -10.76 -31.27
N ASP A 155 19.61 -11.03 -32.52
CA ASP A 155 20.48 -11.71 -33.47
C ASP A 155 20.25 -10.99 -34.80
N GLY A 156 21.21 -10.52 -35.57
CA GLY A 156 22.64 -10.72 -35.62
C GLY A 156 23.03 -10.21 -37.02
N ARG A 157 24.12 -9.44 -37.09
CA ARG A 157 24.85 -9.05 -38.31
C ARG A 157 24.55 -9.88 -39.56
N VAL A 158 24.28 -9.24 -40.71
CA VAL A 158 25.06 -9.47 -41.95
C VAL A 158 25.04 -8.20 -42.81
N ARG A 159 26.22 -7.60 -42.91
CA ARG A 159 26.63 -6.70 -43.98
C ARG A 159 26.75 -7.55 -45.25
N LYS A 160 25.98 -7.27 -46.31
CA LYS A 160 26.37 -7.67 -47.69
C LYS A 160 25.59 -6.88 -48.73
N GLU A 161 26.32 -6.02 -49.43
CA GLU A 161 26.05 -5.66 -50.82
C GLU A 161 25.89 -6.96 -51.63
N GLY A 162 24.90 -7.01 -52.51
CA GLY A 162 24.61 -8.20 -53.29
C GLY A 162 23.41 -8.01 -54.21
N LYS A 163 23.65 -7.26 -55.29
CA LYS A 163 22.85 -7.24 -56.52
C LYS A 163 22.78 -8.67 -57.11
N TYR A 164 21.74 -8.93 -57.92
CA TYR A 164 21.52 -10.07 -58.86
C TYR A 164 20.53 -11.18 -58.46
N GLY A 165 19.55 -11.40 -59.37
CA GLY A 165 18.92 -12.68 -59.73
C GLY A 165 17.78 -13.13 -58.82
N GLU A 166 16.50 -12.97 -59.16
CA GLU A 166 15.73 -13.83 -60.09
C GLU A 166 15.98 -15.35 -59.93
N ASP A 167 14.85 -16.06 -59.86
CA ASP A 167 14.66 -17.43 -60.36
C ASP A 167 14.91 -18.62 -59.41
N TRP A 168 13.82 -19.16 -58.81
CA TRP A 168 13.49 -20.60 -58.69
C TRP A 168 12.30 -20.78 -57.70
N LYS A 169 11.05 -20.75 -58.14
CA LYS A 169 10.17 -21.93 -58.35
C LYS A 169 10.60 -23.26 -57.70
N GLN A 170 9.63 -23.81 -56.98
CA GLN A 170 9.23 -25.23 -56.83
C GLN A 170 9.84 -26.12 -55.72
N ASP A 171 8.90 -26.78 -55.02
CA ASP A 171 8.92 -28.12 -54.44
C ASP A 171 9.93 -28.49 -53.35
N THR A 172 9.45 -28.85 -52.14
CA THR A 172 9.43 -30.24 -51.58
C THR A 172 9.01 -30.27 -50.07
N PRO A 173 8.66 -31.43 -49.48
CA PRO A 173 7.44 -31.60 -48.67
C PRO A 173 7.68 -31.90 -47.18
N TRP A 174 6.56 -31.94 -46.44
CA TRP A 174 6.40 -32.41 -45.07
C TRP A 174 7.22 -33.67 -44.73
N ARG A 175 8.09 -33.58 -43.73
CA ARG A 175 8.76 -34.73 -43.10
C ARG A 175 8.44 -34.78 -41.61
N GLN A 176 7.54 -35.69 -41.25
CA GLN A 176 7.44 -36.30 -39.92
C GLN A 176 8.80 -36.84 -39.50
N THR A 177 9.22 -36.56 -38.26
CA THR A 177 10.06 -37.47 -37.51
C THR A 177 9.61 -37.52 -36.06
N ASP A 178 9.00 -38.65 -35.72
CA ASP A 178 9.07 -39.30 -34.42
C ASP A 178 10.49 -39.25 -33.83
N ARG A 179 10.59 -38.86 -32.56
CA ARG A 179 11.64 -39.33 -31.65
C ARG A 179 11.10 -39.49 -30.23
N THR A 180 10.64 -40.69 -29.95
CA THR A 180 10.67 -41.33 -28.63
C THR A 180 12.12 -41.57 -28.19
N ARG A 181 12.47 -41.21 -26.95
CA ARG A 181 13.39 -41.90 -26.00
C ARG A 181 13.58 -41.00 -24.77
N ASP A 182 13.13 -41.35 -23.57
CA ASP A 182 13.53 -42.45 -22.65
C ASP A 182 14.75 -42.08 -21.78
N ALA A 183 14.57 -42.28 -20.46
CA ALA A 183 15.52 -42.31 -19.34
C ALA A 183 16.35 -41.04 -19.02
N GLY A 184 16.52 -40.58 -17.78
CA GLY A 184 16.14 -41.09 -16.47
C GLY A 184 16.86 -40.31 -15.37
N ASN A 185 16.19 -40.22 -14.21
CA ASN A 185 16.72 -40.37 -12.84
C ASN A 185 17.92 -39.51 -12.36
N ARG A 186 17.66 -38.61 -11.40
CA ARG A 186 18.48 -38.22 -10.21
C ARG A 186 17.61 -37.21 -9.43
N ARG A 187 16.80 -37.60 -8.46
CA ARG A 187 17.12 -38.05 -7.09
C ARG A 187 18.15 -37.15 -6.40
N ASP A 188 17.66 -36.04 -5.85
CA ASP A 188 18.23 -35.38 -4.68
C ASP A 188 17.15 -35.23 -3.61
N GLU A 189 16.95 -36.34 -2.89
CA GLU A 189 16.42 -36.35 -1.54
C GLU A 189 17.51 -35.80 -0.60
N ARG A 190 17.31 -34.62 -0.01
CA ARG A 190 17.81 -34.22 1.32
C ARG A 190 17.41 -32.77 1.61
N GLY A 191 16.33 -32.61 2.35
CA GLY A 191 15.90 -31.29 2.83
C GLY A 191 14.65 -31.28 3.70
N GLN A 192 14.24 -32.42 4.25
CA GLN A 192 13.29 -32.45 5.37
C GLN A 192 13.97 -31.85 6.60
N ARG A 193 13.68 -30.57 6.88
CA ARG A 193 13.77 -30.00 8.22
C ARG A 193 12.48 -29.24 8.46
N GLY A 194 11.80 -29.64 9.53
CA GLY A 194 10.39 -29.43 9.74
C GLY A 194 10.02 -27.95 9.80
N ASP A 195 8.98 -27.62 9.06
CA ASP A 195 8.06 -26.58 9.51
C ASP A 195 6.87 -27.27 10.17
N SER A 196 6.89 -27.16 11.49
CA SER A 196 5.89 -27.63 12.42
C SER A 196 4.51 -27.09 12.06
N GLY A 197 3.69 -27.96 11.45
CA GLY A 197 2.42 -28.37 12.07
C GLY A 197 1.45 -27.26 12.49
N ARG A 198 1.39 -26.12 11.79
CA ARG A 198 0.20 -25.27 11.83
C ARG A 198 -0.90 -26.01 11.06
N ARG A 199 -1.57 -26.92 11.76
CA ARG A 199 -2.86 -27.47 11.36
C ARG A 199 -3.73 -26.29 10.91
N PRO A 200 -4.15 -26.21 9.63
CA PRO A 200 -5.15 -25.25 9.23
C PRO A 200 -6.38 -25.55 10.10
N GLY A 201 -6.70 -24.63 11.00
CA GLY A 201 -7.83 -24.76 11.90
C GLY A 201 -9.07 -25.10 11.09
N GLY A 202 -9.76 -26.17 11.47
CA GLY A 202 -10.91 -26.75 10.76
C GLY A 202 -12.16 -25.87 10.69
N GLY A 203 -12.03 -24.54 10.71
CA GLY A 203 -13.12 -23.58 10.56
C GLY A 203 -13.53 -23.34 9.10
N GLY A 204 -12.61 -23.47 8.14
CA GLY A 204 -12.89 -23.14 6.73
C GLY A 204 -13.98 -24.00 6.06
N GLY A 205 -14.14 -25.25 6.51
CA GLY A 205 -15.12 -26.17 5.92
C GLY A 205 -16.58 -25.75 6.13
N ARG A 206 -16.90 -25.14 7.28
CA ARG A 206 -18.29 -24.69 7.58
C ARG A 206 -18.67 -23.47 6.74
N LEU A 207 -17.75 -22.53 6.54
CA LEU A 207 -18.00 -21.33 5.73
C LEU A 207 -18.19 -21.68 4.25
N LEU A 208 -17.39 -22.58 3.69
CA LEU A 208 -17.57 -23.05 2.31
C LEU A 208 -18.92 -23.77 2.12
N ALA A 209 -19.34 -24.58 3.09
CA ALA A 209 -20.66 -25.21 3.06
C ALA A 209 -21.82 -24.21 3.16
N PHE A 210 -21.62 -23.11 3.89
CA PHE A 210 -22.60 -22.01 3.97
C PHE A 210 -22.72 -21.28 2.64
N ARG A 211 -21.60 -20.93 2.01
CA ARG A 211 -21.55 -20.29 0.67
C ARG A 211 -22.22 -21.12 -0.41
N ALA A 212 -22.08 -22.45 -0.35
CA ALA A 212 -22.73 -23.36 -1.30
C ALA A 212 -24.27 -23.37 -1.14
N ARG A 213 -24.79 -23.16 0.08
CA ARG A 213 -26.25 -23.12 0.35
C ARG A 213 -26.86 -21.77 0.06
N TYR A 214 -26.11 -20.70 0.31
CA TYR A 214 -26.55 -19.32 0.13
C TYR A 214 -25.56 -18.61 -0.78
N PRO A 215 -25.80 -18.62 -2.11
CA PRO A 215 -24.93 -17.93 -3.06
C PRO A 215 -24.82 -16.45 -2.70
N MET A 216 -23.60 -15.99 -2.48
CA MET A 216 -23.24 -14.60 -2.23
C MET A 216 -22.01 -14.27 -3.09
N ASP A 217 -21.77 -12.98 -3.32
CA ASP A 217 -20.59 -12.52 -4.04
C ASP A 217 -19.30 -12.76 -3.22
N ASP A 218 -18.17 -12.80 -3.93
CA ASP A 218 -16.86 -13.08 -3.33
C ASP A 218 -16.51 -12.07 -2.22
N ARG A 219 -16.88 -10.80 -2.40
CA ARG A 219 -16.54 -9.75 -1.44
C ARG A 219 -17.32 -9.92 -0.13
N ALA A 220 -18.60 -10.24 -0.20
CA ALA A 220 -19.40 -10.56 0.98
C ALA A 220 -18.83 -11.78 1.73
N PHE A 221 -18.35 -12.79 0.99
CA PHE A 221 -17.71 -13.96 1.59
C PHE A 221 -16.37 -13.63 2.27
N ASP A 222 -15.52 -12.80 1.65
CA ASP A 222 -14.24 -12.37 2.24
C ASP A 222 -14.44 -11.65 3.58
N PHE A 223 -15.48 -10.81 3.67
CA PHE A 223 -15.84 -10.15 4.94
C PHE A 223 -16.27 -11.16 6.01
N LEU A 224 -17.04 -12.18 5.63
CA LEU A 224 -17.46 -13.23 6.56
C LEU A 224 -16.26 -14.08 7.02
N GLU A 225 -15.32 -14.39 6.12
CA GLU A 225 -14.11 -15.15 6.45
C GLU A 225 -13.18 -14.40 7.40
N GLN A 226 -13.09 -13.08 7.27
CA GLN A 226 -12.28 -12.22 8.14
C GLN A 226 -12.97 -11.83 9.45
N ALA A 227 -14.28 -12.05 9.57
CA ALA A 227 -15.04 -11.73 10.78
C ALA A 227 -14.60 -12.61 11.98
N ASP A 228 -14.87 -12.11 13.19
CA ASP A 228 -14.63 -12.87 14.43
C ASP A 228 -15.42 -14.21 14.40
N PRO A 229 -14.83 -15.33 14.84
CA PRO A 229 -15.52 -16.63 14.88
C PRO A 229 -16.90 -16.60 15.53
N ALA A 230 -17.11 -15.78 16.58
CA ALA A 230 -18.42 -15.65 17.22
C ALA A 230 -19.46 -15.01 16.28
N VAL A 231 -19.04 -14.03 15.47
CA VAL A 231 -19.91 -13.39 14.47
C VAL A 231 -20.22 -14.36 13.33
N GLN A 232 -19.24 -15.15 12.91
CA GLN A 232 -19.45 -16.20 11.90
C GLN A 232 -20.49 -17.23 12.38
N GLU A 233 -20.40 -17.68 13.64
CA GLU A 233 -21.35 -18.63 14.20
C GLU A 233 -22.77 -18.06 14.30
N THR A 234 -22.93 -16.83 14.79
CA THR A 234 -24.23 -16.15 14.84
C THR A 234 -24.84 -15.97 13.45
N MET A 235 -24.03 -15.54 12.47
CA MET A 235 -24.51 -15.40 11.10
C MET A 235 -24.95 -16.74 10.52
N MET A 236 -24.17 -17.81 10.71
CA MET A 236 -24.52 -19.13 10.20
C MET A 236 -25.76 -19.73 10.89
N SER A 237 -26.08 -19.37 12.14
CA SER A 237 -27.22 -19.90 12.88
C SER A 237 -28.51 -19.10 12.66
N GLU A 238 -28.42 -17.77 12.56
CA GLU A 238 -29.58 -16.88 12.46
C GLU A 238 -29.96 -16.52 11.02
N PHE A 239 -29.09 -16.76 10.04
CA PHE A 239 -29.37 -16.41 8.66
C PHE A 239 -30.46 -17.29 8.05
N ALA A 240 -31.68 -16.73 8.02
CA ALA A 240 -32.85 -17.29 7.36
C ALA A 240 -33.30 -16.34 6.24
N PRO A 241 -32.85 -16.54 4.98
CA PRO A 241 -33.30 -15.69 3.90
C PRO A 241 -34.82 -15.86 3.72
N LYS A 242 -35.52 -14.74 3.60
CA LYS A 242 -36.95 -14.74 3.29
C LYS A 242 -37.14 -15.35 1.90
N ARG A 243 -37.98 -16.39 1.82
CA ARG A 243 -38.36 -17.03 0.56
C ARG A 243 -39.39 -16.21 -0.20
#